data_AF-A0A933BKT0-F1
#
_entry.id   AF-A0A933BKT0-F1
#
_cell.length_a   1.000
_cell.length_b   1.000
_cell.length_c   1.000
_cell.angle_alpha   90.00
_cell.angle_beta   90.00
_cell.angle_gamma   90.00
#
_symmetry.space_group_name_H-M   'P 1'
#
loop_
_entity.id
_entity.type
_entity.pdbx_description
1 polymer ?
#
loop_
_entity_poly.entity_id
_entity_poly.type
_entity_poly.pdbx_seq_one_letter_code
_entity_poly.pdbx_strand_id
1 'polypeptide(L)' 'MMKALEGLKGVRSAHVSFREKLARVTYEKGVVTVEQMIEAVTRVGFRATLP' A
#
# COMPACT_ATOMS: atom_id res chain seq x y z
N MET A 1 8.82 3.84 7.46
CA MET A 1 9.23 2.73 6.59
C MET A 1 7.98 2.09 5.99
N MET A 2 7.80 2.15 4.67
CA MET A 2 6.65 1.58 3.94
C MET A 2 7.09 0.44 3.03
N LYS A 3 8.08 -0.36 3.48
CA LYS A 3 8.67 -1.43 2.67
C LYS A 3 7.66 -2.49 2.21
N ALA A 4 6.52 -2.61 2.90
CA ALA A 4 5.46 -3.57 2.59
C ALA A 4 4.79 -3.32 1.24
N LEU A 5 4.62 -2.05 0.84
CA LEU A 5 3.92 -1.70 -0.40
C LEU A 5 4.90 -1.58 -1.58
N GLU A 6 6.14 -1.16 -1.34
CA GLU A 6 7.20 -1.14 -2.35
C GLU A 6 7.59 -2.56 -2.82
N GLY A 7 7.36 -3.58 -2.00
CA GLY A 7 7.62 -4.99 -2.34
C GLY A 7 6.57 -5.63 -3.25
N LEU A 8 5.44 -4.96 -3.52
CA LEU A 8 4.39 -5.49 -4.38
C LEU A 8 4.71 -5.22 -5.85
N LYS A 9 4.73 -6.28 -6.64
CA LYS A 9 4.88 -6.18 -8.10
C LYS A 9 3.70 -5.38 -8.67
N GLY A 10 3.99 -4.28 -9.35
CA GLY A 10 2.98 -3.33 -9.86
C GLY A 10 2.77 -2.08 -9.02
N VAL A 11 3.40 -1.97 -7.84
CA VAL A 11 3.48 -0.68 -7.12
C VAL A 11 4.65 0.12 -7.69
N ARG A 12 4.35 1.33 -8.16
CA ARG A 12 5.31 2.22 -8.83
C ARG A 12 5.85 3.29 -7.90
N SER A 13 5.02 3.78 -6.99
CA SER A 13 5.44 4.67 -5.91
C SER A 13 4.44 4.62 -4.76
N ALA A 14 4.93 4.87 -3.55
CA ALA A 14 4.14 4.72 -2.34
C ALA A 14 4.57 5.81 -1.33
N HIS A 15 3.68 6.76 -1.04
CA HIS A 15 3.92 7.88 -0.15
C HIS A 15 3.02 7.78 1.08
N VAL A 16 3.59 7.77 2.28
CA VAL A 16 2.82 7.78 3.53
C VAL A 16 2.94 9.12 4.23
N SER A 17 1.81 9.76 4.46
CA SER A 17 1.67 10.92 5.33
C SER A 17 1.32 10.46 6.74
N PHE A 18 2.30 10.38 7.65
CA PHE A 18 2.03 10.09 9.06
C PHE A 18 1.15 11.16 9.72
N ARG A 19 1.30 12.43 9.34
CA ARG A 19 0.45 13.54 9.83
C ARG A 19 -1.02 13.31 9.52
N GLU A 20 -1.31 12.83 8.31
CA GLU A 20 -2.68 12.63 7.83
C GLU A 20 -3.18 11.19 8.08
N LYS A 21 -2.30 10.29 8.54
CA LYS A 21 -2.55 8.84 8.64
C LYS A 21 -3.04 8.23 7.31
N LEU A 22 -2.58 8.79 6.19
CA LEU A 22 -2.97 8.38 4.84
C LEU A 22 -1.76 7.88 4.06
N ALA A 23 -1.99 6.89 3.20
CA ALA A 23 -1.02 6.37 2.27
C ALA A 23 -1.54 6.57 0.84
N ARG A 24 -0.74 7.24 0.00
CA ARG A 24 -1.00 7.44 -1.41
C ARG A 24 -0.11 6.51 -2.21
N VAL A 25 -0.72 5.56 -2.91
CA VAL A 25 -0.01 4.55 -3.68
C VAL A 25 -0.35 4.72 -5.15
N THR A 26 0.69 4.85 -5.98
CA THR A 26 0.59 4.78 -7.43
C THR A 26 0.92 3.36 -7.85
N TYR A 27 -0.03 2.70 -8.49
CA TYR A 27 0.08 1.31 -8.88
C TYR A 27 -0.52 1.07 -10.27
N GLU A 28 -0.10 -0.03 -10.90
CA GLU A 28 -0.60 -0.47 -12.18
C GLU A 28 -1.87 -1.31 -12.00
N LYS A 29 -3.00 -0.75 -12.44
CA LYS A 29 -4.29 -1.46 -12.44
C LYS A 29 -4.21 -2.69 -13.34
N GLY A 30 -4.48 -3.85 -12.78
CA GLY A 30 -4.39 -5.16 -13.45
C GLY A 30 -3.17 -5.99 -13.05
N VAL A 31 -2.14 -5.37 -12.48
CA VAL A 31 -0.97 -6.08 -11.92
C VAL A 31 -1.12 -6.29 -10.42
N VAL A 32 -1.62 -5.27 -9.72
CA VAL A 32 -1.89 -5.30 -8.28
C VAL A 32 -3.24 -4.66 -7.97
N THR A 33 -3.95 -5.20 -6.99
CA THR A 33 -5.24 -4.68 -6.54
C THR A 33 -5.14 -4.00 -5.17
N VAL A 34 -6.10 -3.14 -4.86
CA VAL A 34 -6.22 -2.49 -3.54
C VAL A 34 -6.30 -3.52 -2.42
N GLU A 35 -7.02 -4.62 -2.63
CA GLU A 35 -7.13 -5.71 -1.66
C GLU A 35 -5.78 -6.37 -1.38
N GLN A 36 -4.99 -6.66 -2.43
CA GLN A 36 -3.64 -7.19 -2.26
C GLN A 36 -2.71 -6.23 -1.50
N MET A 37 -2.86 -4.91 -1.75
CA MET A 37 -2.13 -3.90 -1.00
C MET A 37 -2.52 -3.91 0.49
N ILE A 38 -3.82 -3.98 0.80
CA ILE A 38 -4.32 -4.07 2.18
C ILE A 38 -3.81 -5.35 2.87
N GLU A 39 -3.83 -6.47 2.16
CA GLU A 39 -3.35 -7.75 2.68
C GLU A 39 -1.85 -7.69 2.98
N ALA A 40 -1.03 -7.10 2.10
CA ALA A 40 0.40 -6.94 2.32
C ALA A 40 0.70 -6.10 3.56
N VAL A 41 -0.06 -5.02 3.78
CA VAL A 41 0.01 -4.18 4.98
C VAL A 41 -0.42 -4.99 6.22
N THR A 42 -1.43 -5.84 6.09
CA THR A 42 -1.93 -6.73 7.16
C THR A 42 -0.89 -7.78 7.55
N ARG A 43 -0.19 -8.37 6.58
CA ARG A 43 0.87 -9.37 6.82
C ARG A 43 2.07 -8.81 7.58
N VAL A 44 2.33 -7.50 7.47
CA VAL A 44 3.38 -6.83 8.26
C VAL A 44 2.89 -6.29 9.60
N GLY A 45 1.64 -6.58 10.00
CA GLY A 45 1.07 -6.26 11.30
C GLY A 45 0.30 -4.93 11.38
N PHE A 46 -0.01 -4.31 10.26
CA PHE A 46 -0.76 -3.04 10.21
C PHE A 46 -2.13 -3.23 9.54
N ARG A 47 -3.11 -2.39 9.83
CA ARG A 47 -4.40 -2.38 9.09
C ARG A 47 -4.46 -1.18 8.16
N ALA A 48 -4.91 -1.41 6.93
CA ALA A 48 -5.21 -0.36 5.95
C ALA A 48 -6.61 -0.58 5.39
N THR A 49 -7.30 0.51 5.09
CA THR A 49 -8.61 0.52 4.46
C THR A 49 -8.65 1.58 3.38
N LEU A 50 -9.40 1.34 2.32
CA LEU A 50 -9.74 2.39 1.38
C LEU A 50 -10.79 3.31 2.06
N PRO A 51 -10.57 4.63 2.12
CA PRO A 51 -11.61 5.56 2.55
C PRO A 51 -12.77 5.62 1.56
#